data_AF-A0A1T1D2J4-F1
#
_entry.id   AF-A0A1T1D2J4-F1
#
_cell.length_a   1.000
_cell.length_b   1.000
_cell.length_c   1.000
_cell.angle_alpha   90.00
_cell.angle_beta   90.00
_cell.angle_gamma   90.00
#
_symmetry.space_group_name_H-M   'P 1'
#
loop_
_entity.id
_entity.type
_entity.pdbx_description
1 polymer ?
#
loop_
_entity_poly.entity_id
_entity_poly.type
_entity_poly.pdbx_seq_one_letter_code
_entity_poly.pdbx_strand_id
1 'polypeptide(L)'
;MPHNQAALVFQYDQRSKFVTMAQLLLRRWASALATAATFALALALAFPQPLLARTDGLTTAETPEPVAAQAHDHSFVAMAVRRVAPAVVRIDTERRVQGSGLYPMLLDPLLRETQGDLPSTHHQHGQGSGVVIVTKPEENHALVLTNAHVVDGVDSVEVTLADGHSL
;
A
#
# COMPACT_ATOMS: atom_id res chain seq x y z
N MET A 1 34.07 19.37 34.53
CA MET A 1 33.28 20.02 33.46
C MET A 1 33.08 19.01 32.33
N PRO A 2 31.87 18.48 32.09
CA PRO A 2 31.59 17.65 30.92
C PRO A 2 30.92 18.48 29.82
N HIS A 3 31.40 18.31 28.58
CA HIS A 3 30.80 18.88 27.37
C HIS A 3 29.53 18.11 27.00
N ASN A 4 28.39 18.80 27.02
CA ASN A 4 27.11 18.27 26.58
C ASN A 4 27.00 18.52 25.06
N GLN A 5 27.10 17.47 24.25
CA GLN A 5 26.86 17.57 22.81
C GLN A 5 25.35 17.66 22.58
N ALA A 6 24.91 18.80 22.06
CA ALA A 6 23.52 19.05 21.70
C ALA A 6 23.10 18.14 20.54
N ALA A 7 22.17 17.22 20.81
CA ALA A 7 21.44 16.50 19.77
C ALA A 7 20.57 17.50 18.98
N LEU A 8 21.03 17.87 17.79
CA LEU A 8 20.25 18.60 16.81
C LEU A 8 19.18 17.67 16.25
N VAL A 9 18.02 17.62 16.92
CA VAL A 9 16.80 17.04 16.38
C VAL A 9 16.31 17.96 15.27
N PHE A 10 16.65 17.65 14.02
CA PHE A 10 15.99 18.23 12.87
C PHE A 10 14.57 17.66 12.78
N GLN A 11 13.63 18.29 13.49
CA GLN A 11 12.21 18.16 13.20
C GLN A 11 11.95 18.77 11.81
N TYR A 12 11.91 17.91 10.80
CA TYR A 12 11.58 18.31 9.44
C TYR A 12 10.06 18.55 9.37
N ASP A 13 9.63 19.81 9.44
CA ASP A 13 8.23 20.20 9.23
C ASP A 13 7.83 19.96 7.77
N GLN A 14 7.28 18.76 7.53
CA GLN A 14 6.77 18.30 6.23
C GLN A 14 5.51 19.06 5.79
N ARG A 15 4.73 19.68 6.70
CA ARG A 15 3.35 20.08 6.40
C ARG A 15 3.23 21.26 5.43
N SER A 16 4.19 22.20 5.44
CA SER A 16 4.15 23.42 4.62
C SER A 16 4.52 23.20 3.14
N LYS A 17 5.36 22.20 2.85
CA LYS A 17 5.83 21.90 1.49
C LYS A 17 4.78 21.14 0.67
N PHE A 18 3.97 20.29 1.32
CA PHE A 18 2.94 19.50 0.64
C PHE A 18 1.81 20.34 0.05
N VAL A 19 1.36 21.39 0.75
CA VAL A 19 0.28 22.26 0.25
C VAL A 19 0.74 23.04 -0.98
N THR A 20 1.95 23.60 -0.91
CA THR A 20 2.54 24.40 -2.01
C THR A 20 2.85 23.53 -3.24
N MET A 21 3.35 22.31 -3.03
CA MET A 21 3.66 21.36 -4.11
C MET A 21 2.39 20.78 -4.75
N ALA A 22 1.37 20.45 -3.94
CA ALA A 22 0.08 19.95 -4.43
C ALA A 22 -0.66 21.00 -5.26
N GLN A 23 -0.59 22.28 -4.88
CA GLN A 23 -1.17 23.39 -5.65
C GLN A 23 -0.45 23.62 -6.99
N LEU A 24 0.88 23.42 -7.05
CA LEU A 24 1.64 23.54 -8.29
C LEU A 24 1.35 22.38 -9.26
N LEU A 25 1.18 21.17 -8.72
CA LEU A 25 0.80 19.99 -9.50
C LEU A 25 -0.61 20.18 -10.08
N LEU A 26 -1.61 20.56 -9.28
CA LEU A 26 -2.99 20.70 -9.74
C LEU A 26 -3.16 21.70 -10.90
N ARG A 27 -2.37 22.79 -10.93
CA ARG A 27 -2.36 23.77 -12.02
C ARG A 27 -1.78 23.23 -13.33
N ARG A 28 -0.89 22.23 -13.30
CA ARG A 28 -0.33 21.58 -14.51
C ARG A 28 -1.27 20.53 -15.13
N TRP A 29 -2.13 19.90 -14.33
CA TRP A 29 -3.11 18.92 -14.85
C TRP A 29 -4.31 19.58 -15.54
N ALA A 30 -4.68 20.80 -15.13
CA ALA A 30 -5.81 21.52 -15.70
C ALA A 30 -5.62 21.87 -17.20
N SER A 31 -4.40 22.13 -17.66
CA SER A 31 -4.12 22.44 -19.08
C SER A 31 -4.02 21.20 -19.97
N ALA A 32 -3.93 19.99 -19.41
CA ALA A 32 -3.83 18.74 -20.17
C ALA A 32 -5.20 18.14 -20.53
N LEU A 33 -6.25 18.44 -19.77
CA LEU A 33 -7.60 17.90 -20.04
C LEU A 33 -8.30 18.61 -21.20
N ALA A 34 -8.00 19.89 -21.46
CA ALA A 34 -8.63 20.64 -22.55
C ALA A 34 -8.18 20.18 -23.94
N THR A 35 -6.92 19.74 -24.10
CA THR A 35 -6.36 19.30 -25.39
C THR A 35 -6.77 17.88 -25.78
N ALA A 36 -6.96 16.99 -24.81
CA ALA A 36 -7.40 15.61 -25.07
C ALA A 36 -8.86 15.53 -25.59
N ALA A 37 -9.75 16.37 -25.06
CA ALA A 37 -11.16 16.40 -25.47
C ALA A 37 -11.34 16.86 -26.93
N THR A 38 -10.55 17.83 -27.39
CA THR A 38 -10.56 18.28 -28.79
C THR A 38 -10.06 17.23 -29.77
N PHE A 39 -9.07 16.41 -29.37
CA PHE A 39 -8.52 15.37 -30.25
C PHE A 39 -9.49 14.19 -30.42
N ALA A 40 -10.19 13.79 -29.36
CA ALA A 40 -11.21 12.74 -29.41
C ALA A 40 -12.42 13.12 -30.30
N LEU A 41 -12.84 14.39 -30.25
CA LEU A 41 -13.95 14.88 -31.09
C LEU A 41 -13.58 14.95 -32.58
N ALA A 42 -12.34 15.35 -32.90
CA ALA A 42 -11.84 15.34 -34.28
C ALA A 42 -11.76 13.91 -34.85
N LEU A 43 -11.36 12.93 -34.02
CA LEU A 43 -11.30 11.53 -34.42
C LEU A 43 -12.71 10.93 -34.66
N ALA A 44 -13.70 11.32 -33.86
CA ALA A 44 -15.08 10.85 -34.02
C ALA A 44 -15.78 11.39 -35.29
N LEU A 45 -15.37 12.55 -35.80
CA LEU A 45 -15.88 13.11 -37.06
C LEU A 45 -15.18 12.53 -38.30
N ALA A 46 -13.95 12.02 -38.15
CA ALA A 46 -13.17 11.45 -39.25
C ALA A 46 -13.57 10.01 -39.62
N PHE A 47 -14.28 9.30 -38.74
CA PHE A 47 -14.75 7.93 -38.97
C PHE A 47 -16.29 7.88 -39.02
N PRO A 48 -16.90 7.69 -40.20
CA PRO A 48 -18.35 7.52 -40.30
C PRO A 48 -18.75 6.26 -39.52
N GLN A 49 -19.67 6.41 -38.57
CA GLN A 49 -20.20 5.31 -37.77
C GLN A 49 -20.85 4.28 -38.71
N PRO A 50 -20.44 3.00 -38.70
CA PRO A 50 -21.14 1.98 -39.47
C PRO A 50 -22.53 1.76 -38.87
N LEU A 51 -23.56 2.21 -39.60
CA LEU A 51 -24.96 1.91 -39.33
C LEU A 51 -25.12 0.39 -39.29
N LEU A 52 -25.70 -0.14 -38.20
CA LEU A 52 -25.94 -1.57 -37.98
C LEU A 52 -26.62 -2.22 -39.19
N ALA A 53 -25.86 -2.93 -40.02
CA ALA A 53 -26.41 -3.87 -40.98
C ALA A 53 -26.84 -5.11 -40.21
N ARG A 54 -28.09 -5.11 -39.74
CA ARG A 54 -28.76 -6.33 -39.30
C ARG A 54 -29.02 -7.19 -40.54
N THR A 55 -28.22 -8.24 -40.71
CA THR A 55 -28.52 -9.34 -41.62
C THR A 55 -28.85 -10.56 -40.77
N ASP A 56 -30.16 -10.83 -40.63
CA ASP A 56 -30.63 -12.15 -40.24
C ASP A 56 -30.19 -13.14 -41.33
N GLY A 57 -29.34 -14.10 -40.96
CA GLY A 57 -28.79 -15.09 -41.87
C GLY A 57 -28.41 -16.36 -41.12
N LEU A 58 -29.35 -17.29 -41.03
CA LEU A 58 -29.11 -18.68 -40.60
C LEU A 58 -28.18 -19.34 -41.62
N THR A 59 -26.93 -19.68 -41.26
CA THR A 59 -26.10 -20.65 -42.00
C THR A 59 -25.00 -21.22 -41.09
N THR A 60 -25.05 -22.56 -40.96
CA THR A 60 -23.99 -23.53 -40.68
C THR A 60 -23.12 -23.34 -39.42
N ALA A 61 -23.38 -24.21 -38.44
CA ALA A 61 -22.44 -24.52 -37.38
C ALA A 61 -21.14 -25.08 -37.97
N GLU A 62 -20.11 -24.25 -38.02
CA GLU A 62 -18.74 -24.73 -38.04
C GLU A 62 -18.45 -25.27 -36.63
N THR A 63 -18.33 -26.59 -36.52
CA THR A 63 -17.74 -27.23 -35.34
C THR A 63 -16.37 -26.59 -35.15
N PRO A 64 -16.11 -25.86 -34.06
CA PRO A 64 -14.76 -25.40 -33.81
C PRO A 64 -13.92 -26.66 -33.68
N GLU A 65 -12.92 -26.82 -34.55
CA GLU A 65 -11.82 -27.72 -34.26
C GLU A 65 -11.40 -27.44 -32.82
N PRO A 66 -11.22 -28.48 -31.98
CA PRO A 66 -10.62 -28.25 -30.69
C PRO A 66 -9.23 -27.73 -31.01
N VAL A 67 -9.04 -26.41 -30.90
CA VAL A 67 -7.73 -25.84 -30.62
C VAL A 67 -7.29 -26.68 -29.46
N ALA A 68 -6.35 -27.59 -29.70
CA ALA A 68 -5.78 -28.43 -28.68
C ALA A 68 -5.41 -27.43 -27.60
N ALA A 69 -6.21 -27.41 -26.53
CA ALA A 69 -5.89 -26.69 -25.33
C ALA A 69 -4.63 -27.41 -24.91
N GLN A 70 -3.49 -26.90 -25.37
CA GLN A 70 -2.20 -27.34 -24.93
C GLN A 70 -2.35 -27.23 -23.44
N ALA A 71 -2.44 -28.40 -22.81
CA ALA A 71 -2.56 -28.58 -21.39
C ALA A 71 -1.27 -28.01 -20.82
N HIS A 72 -1.22 -26.69 -20.74
CA HIS A 72 -0.35 -26.00 -19.84
C HIS A 72 -1.00 -26.32 -18.50
N ASP A 73 -0.52 -27.40 -17.89
CA ASP A 73 -0.91 -27.95 -16.59
C ASP A 73 -0.68 -26.94 -15.43
N HIS A 74 -0.51 -25.66 -15.76
CA HIS A 74 -0.12 -24.58 -14.88
C HIS A 74 -0.95 -23.33 -15.18
N SER A 75 -1.84 -22.99 -14.24
CA SER A 75 -2.52 -21.70 -14.21
C SER A 75 -1.52 -20.54 -14.37
N PHE A 76 -1.77 -19.66 -15.34
CA PHE A 76 -1.00 -18.43 -15.57
C PHE A 76 -0.83 -17.61 -14.28
N VAL A 77 -1.89 -17.51 -13.48
CA VAL A 77 -1.87 -16.78 -12.21
C VAL A 77 -0.90 -17.44 -11.22
N ALA A 78 -0.89 -18.77 -11.14
CA ALA A 78 0.04 -19.48 -10.27
C ALA A 78 1.50 -19.26 -10.69
N MET A 79 1.78 -19.19 -11.99
CA MET A 79 3.12 -18.84 -12.50
C MET A 79 3.53 -17.41 -12.14
N ALA A 80 2.62 -16.45 -12.26
CA ALA A 80 2.88 -15.06 -11.87
C ALA A 80 3.16 -14.96 -10.37
N VAL A 81 2.30 -15.56 -9.53
CA VAL A 81 2.44 -15.56 -8.07
C VAL A 81 3.77 -16.17 -7.64
N ARG A 82 4.16 -17.32 -8.21
CA ARG A 82 5.47 -17.94 -7.93
C ARG A 82 6.66 -17.03 -8.20
N ARG A 83 6.58 -16.15 -9.20
CA ARG A 83 7.65 -15.21 -9.53
C ARG A 83 7.70 -14.00 -8.61
N VAL A 84 6.55 -13.51 -8.14
CA VAL A 84 6.47 -12.29 -7.33
C VAL A 84 6.47 -12.55 -5.82
N ALA A 85 6.05 -13.73 -5.38
CA ALA A 85 5.90 -14.06 -3.96
C ALA A 85 7.17 -13.80 -3.12
N PRO A 86 8.40 -14.10 -3.58
CA PRO A 86 9.60 -13.82 -2.79
C PRO A 86 9.86 -12.33 -2.52
N ALA A 87 9.28 -11.42 -3.31
CA ALA A 87 9.42 -9.99 -3.10
C ALA A 87 8.42 -9.42 -2.08
N VAL A 88 7.39 -10.18 -1.70
CA VAL A 88 6.37 -9.73 -0.74
C VAL A 88 6.79 -10.12 0.66
N VAL A 89 6.71 -9.17 1.58
CA VAL A 89 7.06 -9.36 2.99
C VAL A 89 5.85 -9.10 3.88
N ARG A 90 5.83 -9.76 5.03
CA ARG A 90 4.94 -9.42 6.14
C ARG A 90 5.61 -8.36 7.00
N ILE A 91 4.81 -7.44 7.50
CA ILE A 91 5.26 -6.38 8.41
C ILE A 91 4.42 -6.50 9.67
N ASP A 92 5.06 -6.79 10.78
CA ASP A 92 4.46 -6.77 12.10
C ASP A 92 4.94 -5.51 12.82
N THR A 93 4.04 -4.82 13.49
CA THR A 93 4.32 -3.55 14.15
C THR A 93 3.79 -3.57 15.57
N GLU A 94 4.47 -2.83 16.44
CA GLU A 94 4.07 -2.68 17.82
C GLU A 94 4.07 -1.22 18.21
N ARG A 95 3.05 -0.83 18.96
CA ARG A 95 2.92 0.50 19.54
C ARG A 95 2.57 0.37 21.02
N ARG A 96 3.37 1.00 21.85
CA ARG A 96 3.12 1.20 23.27
C ARG A 96 2.11 2.32 23.44
N VAL A 97 0.94 1.96 23.94
CA VAL A 97 -0.13 2.91 24.25
C VAL A 97 -0.26 3.03 25.75
N GLN A 98 -0.11 4.25 26.25
CA GLN A 98 -0.49 4.57 27.61
C GLN A 98 -2.02 4.49 27.67
N GLY A 99 -2.51 3.43 28.30
CA GLY A 99 -3.89 3.35 28.73
C GLY A 99 -4.17 4.53 29.64
N SER A 100 -5.04 5.42 29.18
CA SER A 100 -5.71 6.35 30.07
C SER A 100 -6.37 5.49 31.12
N GLY A 101 -5.81 5.50 32.33
CA GLY A 101 -6.37 4.76 33.45
C GLY A 101 -7.87 5.03 33.49
N LEU A 102 -8.64 3.95 33.42
CA LEU A 102 -10.04 3.91 33.79
C LEU A 102 -10.30 4.95 34.87
N TYR A 103 -11.11 5.96 34.54
CA TYR A 103 -11.26 7.18 35.33
C TYR A 103 -11.31 6.79 36.81
N PRO A 104 -10.41 7.30 37.68
CA PRO A 104 -10.30 6.87 39.07
C PRO A 104 -11.63 6.96 39.84
N MET A 105 -12.55 7.79 39.36
CA MET A 105 -13.92 7.99 39.85
C MET A 105 -14.87 6.80 39.61
N LEU A 106 -14.58 5.94 38.64
CA LEU A 106 -15.39 4.75 38.28
C LEU A 106 -14.93 3.47 38.99
N LEU A 107 -13.75 3.49 39.64
CA LEU A 107 -13.27 2.38 40.46
C LEU A 107 -13.85 2.47 41.87
N ASP A 108 -14.62 1.44 42.25
CA ASP A 108 -15.09 1.24 43.63
C ASP A 108 -13.90 1.33 44.61
N PRO A 109 -13.98 2.15 45.67
CA PRO A 109 -12.97 2.24 46.72
C PRO A 109 -12.49 0.88 47.25
N LEU A 110 -13.37 -0.12 47.32
CA LEU A 110 -13.04 -1.46 47.79
C LEU A 110 -12.18 -2.26 46.79
N LEU A 111 -12.25 -1.95 45.50
CA LEU A 111 -11.47 -2.61 44.44
C LEU A 111 -10.09 -1.98 44.24
N ARG A 112 -9.87 -0.75 44.72
CA ARG A 112 -8.58 -0.03 44.59
C ARG A 112 -7.44 -0.74 45.31
N GLU A 113 -7.72 -1.32 46.48
CA GLU A 113 -6.72 -2.03 47.29
C GLU A 113 -6.40 -3.42 46.71
N THR A 114 -7.35 -4.04 46.00
CA THR A 114 -7.17 -5.39 45.42
C THR A 114 -6.57 -5.37 44.01
N GLN A 115 -6.77 -4.30 43.23
CA GLN A 115 -6.37 -4.25 41.83
C GLN A 115 -4.85 -4.10 41.64
N GLY A 116 -4.12 -3.64 42.67
CA GLY A 116 -2.69 -3.35 42.57
C GLY A 116 -2.40 -2.26 41.52
N ASP A 117 -1.17 -1.77 41.50
CA ASP A 117 -0.73 -0.78 40.50
C ASP A 117 -0.61 -1.47 39.13
N LEU A 118 -1.75 -1.63 38.43
CA LEU A 118 -1.77 -2.21 37.10
C LEU A 118 -0.94 -1.32 36.18
N PRO A 119 0.00 -1.89 35.41
CA PRO A 119 0.74 -1.11 34.42
C PRO A 119 -0.26 -0.46 33.48
N SER A 120 -0.30 0.87 33.50
CA SER A 120 -1.17 1.67 32.63
C SER A 120 -0.77 1.55 31.16
N THR A 121 0.33 0.88 30.86
CA THR A 121 0.87 0.74 29.51
C THR A 121 0.42 -0.57 28.89
N HIS A 122 -0.19 -0.49 27.71
CA HIS A 122 -0.61 -1.62 26.90
C HIS A 122 0.12 -1.60 25.56
N HIS A 123 0.40 -2.77 25.02
CA HIS A 123 1.00 -2.92 23.69
C HIS A 123 -0.12 -3.16 22.66
N GLN A 124 -0.09 -2.39 21.58
CA GLN A 124 -0.96 -2.57 20.42
C GLN A 124 -0.15 -3.14 19.27
N HIS A 125 -0.66 -4.20 18.65
CA HIS A 125 -0.02 -4.83 17.51
C HIS A 125 -0.75 -4.46 16.22
N GLY A 126 -0.01 -4.21 15.15
CA GLY A 126 -0.51 -3.99 13.81
C GLY A 126 0.16 -4.94 12.83
N GLN A 127 -0.57 -5.36 11.79
CA GLN A 127 -0.05 -6.21 10.73
C GLN A 127 -0.26 -5.54 9.37
N GLY A 128 0.74 -5.65 8.51
CA GLY A 128 0.70 -5.17 7.14
C GLY A 128 1.54 -6.03 6.21
N SER A 129 1.63 -5.59 4.97
CA SER A 129 2.51 -6.18 3.96
C SER A 129 3.35 -5.10 3.30
N GLY A 130 4.46 -5.53 2.71
CA GLY A 130 5.32 -4.67 1.92
C GLY A 130 5.89 -5.41 0.72
N VAL A 131 6.56 -4.66 -0.15
CA VAL A 131 7.28 -5.20 -1.30
C VAL A 131 8.74 -4.76 -1.22
N VAL A 132 9.65 -5.70 -1.36
CA VAL A 132 11.09 -5.46 -1.41
C VAL A 132 11.46 -4.91 -2.78
N ILE A 133 12.15 -3.78 -2.79
CA ILE A 133 12.71 -3.11 -3.96
C ILE A 133 14.22 -3.05 -3.77
N VAL A 134 14.94 -3.77 -4.63
CA VAL A 134 16.40 -3.69 -4.70
C VAL A 134 16.74 -2.54 -5.65
N THR A 135 17.25 -1.44 -5.10
CA THR A 135 17.60 -0.26 -5.91
C THR A 135 18.99 -0.39 -6.51
N LYS A 136 19.94 -1.00 -5.79
CA LYS A 136 21.30 -1.26 -6.25
C LYS A 136 21.86 -2.55 -5.63
N PRO A 137 22.24 -3.55 -6.44
CA PRO A 137 22.82 -4.80 -5.93
C PRO A 137 24.13 -4.60 -5.17
N GLU A 138 24.84 -3.53 -5.47
CA GLU A 138 26.22 -3.27 -5.03
C GLU A 138 26.28 -2.74 -3.59
N GLU A 139 25.16 -2.19 -3.10
CA GLU A 139 25.09 -1.55 -1.78
C GLU A 139 24.57 -2.51 -0.68
N ASN A 140 24.22 -3.77 -1.00
CA ASN A 140 23.62 -4.73 -0.05
C ASN A 140 22.44 -4.16 0.77
N HIS A 141 21.77 -3.12 0.25
CA HIS A 141 20.63 -2.46 0.89
C HIS A 141 19.36 -2.81 0.13
N ALA A 142 18.33 -3.20 0.87
CA ALA A 142 16.99 -3.45 0.34
C ALA A 142 16.02 -2.43 0.93
N LEU A 143 15.12 -1.90 0.11
CA LEU A 143 14.04 -1.03 0.58
C LEU A 143 12.72 -1.81 0.60
N VAL A 144 11.95 -1.66 1.67
CA VAL A 144 10.60 -2.20 1.76
C VAL A 144 9.60 -1.07 1.53
N LEU A 145 8.79 -1.19 0.48
CA LEU A 145 7.68 -0.29 0.21
C LEU A 145 6.41 -0.81 0.89
N THR A 146 5.80 0.01 1.74
CA THR A 146 4.51 -0.27 2.37
C THR A 146 3.66 0.99 2.44
N ASN A 147 2.43 0.85 2.89
CA ASN A 147 1.57 1.99 3.14
C ASN A 147 2.05 2.73 4.40
N ALA A 148 1.99 4.07 4.37
CA ALA A 148 2.41 4.89 5.49
C ALA A 148 1.67 4.53 6.80
N HIS A 149 0.37 4.25 6.73
CA HIS A 149 -0.41 3.92 7.93
C HIS A 149 0.02 2.62 8.64
N VAL A 150 0.77 1.75 7.95
CA VAL A 150 1.29 0.52 8.57
C VAL A 150 2.39 0.85 9.58
N VAL A 151 3.18 1.88 9.30
CA VAL A 151 4.40 2.22 10.06
C VAL A 151 4.31 3.57 10.78
N ASP A 152 3.20 4.29 10.65
CA ASP A 152 3.04 5.60 11.28
C ASP A 152 2.75 5.47 12.79
N GLY A 153 3.56 6.15 13.60
CA GLY A 153 3.40 6.18 15.06
C GLY A 153 3.60 4.84 15.78
N VAL A 154 4.33 3.90 15.16
CA VAL A 154 4.71 2.62 15.77
C VAL A 154 6.09 2.74 16.44
N ASP A 155 6.32 1.94 17.48
CA ASP A 155 7.58 1.92 18.24
C ASP A 155 8.56 0.87 17.70
N SER A 156 8.04 -0.26 17.21
CA SER A 156 8.83 -1.32 16.59
C SER A 156 8.19 -1.83 15.31
N VAL A 157 9.04 -2.33 14.42
CA VAL A 157 8.67 -2.96 13.16
C VAL A 157 9.53 -4.20 13.01
N GLU A 158 8.89 -5.34 12.74
CA GLU A 158 9.52 -6.61 12.37
C GLU A 158 9.10 -6.95 10.95
N VAL A 159 10.05 -7.33 10.10
CA VAL A 159 9.77 -7.70 8.71
C VAL A 159 10.04 -9.17 8.50
N THR A 160 9.02 -9.95 8.16
CA THR A 160 9.18 -11.37 7.82
C THR A 160 9.21 -11.57 6.31
N LEU A 161 10.29 -12.17 5.81
CA LEU A 161 10.48 -12.58 4.42
C LEU A 161 9.65 -13.81 4.08
N ALA A 162 9.47 -14.08 2.78
CA ALA A 162 8.69 -15.23 2.29
C ALA A 162 9.29 -16.60 2.69
N ASP A 163 10.57 -16.64 3.03
CA ASP A 163 11.26 -17.83 3.55
C ASP A 163 11.08 -18.04 5.07
N GLY A 164 10.39 -17.11 5.74
CA GLY A 164 10.11 -17.16 7.18
C GLY A 164 11.17 -16.51 8.06
N HIS A 165 12.24 -15.94 7.49
CA HIS A 165 13.21 -15.18 8.27
C HIS A 165 12.69 -13.79 8.62
N SER A 166 12.85 -13.38 9.87
CA SER A 166 12.55 -12.02 10.34
C SER A 166 13.80 -11.14 10.36
N LEU A 167 13.63 -9.86 10.03
CA LEU A 167 14.64 -8.78 10.03
C LEU A 167 14.32 -7.71 11.07
#